data_AF-A0ABD0NJI8-F1
#
_entry.id   AF-A0ABD0NJI8-F1
#
_cell.length_a   1.000
_cell.length_b   1.000
_cell.length_c   1.000
_cell.angle_alpha   90.00
_cell.angle_beta   90.00
_cell.angle_gamma   90.00
#
_symmetry.space_group_name_H-M   'P 1'
#
loop_
_entity.id
_entity.type
_entity.pdbx_description
1 polymer ?
#
loop_
_entity_poly.entity_id
_entity_poly.type
_entity_poly.pdbx_seq_one_letter_code
_entity_poly.pdbx_strand_id
1 'polypeptide(L)' 'MSGGVIRGPAGNNDCRIYVGNLPPDIRTKDVEDVFYKYGAIRDIDLKNRRGGPPFAFVEFEDP' A
#
# COMPACT_ATOMS: atom_id res chain seq x y z
N MET A 1 -17.89 12.18 -25.68
CA MET A 1 -17.51 11.88 -24.29
C MET A 1 -16.70 10.60 -24.29
N SER A 2 -15.40 10.67 -24.03
CA SER A 2 -14.59 9.47 -23.77
C SER A 2 -13.45 9.88 -22.83
N GLY A 3 -13.73 9.87 -21.53
CA GLY A 3 -12.70 10.07 -20.51
C GLY A 3 -11.73 8.91 -20.59
N GLY A 4 -10.50 9.18 -21.03
CA GLY A 4 -9.41 8.22 -20.94
C GLY A 4 -9.16 7.92 -19.46
N VAL A 5 -9.39 6.67 -19.07
CA VAL A 5 -8.90 6.16 -17.79
C VAL A 5 -7.38 6.22 -17.88
N ILE A 6 -6.76 7.16 -17.18
CA ILE A 6 -5.30 7.23 -17.05
C ILE A 6 -4.89 6.05 -16.16
N ARG A 7 -4.74 4.87 -16.77
CA ARG A 7 -4.09 3.73 -16.12
C ARG A 7 -2.60 4.05 -16.09
N GLY A 8 -2.03 4.10 -14.88
CA GLY A 8 -0.59 4.19 -14.70
C GLY A 8 0.15 3.08 -15.46
N PRO A 9 1.47 3.23 -15.66
CA PRO A 9 2.26 2.35 -16.52
C PRO A 9 2.02 0.88 -16.18
N ALA A 10 1.79 0.11 -17.24
CA ALA A 10 1.50 -1.31 -17.21
C ALA A 10 2.64 -2.10 -16.54
N GLY A 11 2.30 -2.85 -15.51
CA GLY A 11 3.18 -3.85 -14.91
C GLY A 11 2.45 -4.49 -13.76
N ASN A 12 1.57 -5.47 -14.03
CA ASN A 12 1.04 -6.42 -13.05
C ASN A 12 0.83 -5.85 -11.63
N ASN A 13 0.18 -4.68 -11.51
CA ASN A 13 0.00 -3.95 -10.25
C ASN A 13 -1.28 -4.40 -9.52
N ASP A 14 -1.72 -5.66 -9.72
CA ASP A 14 -2.95 -6.20 -9.12
C ASP A 14 -2.78 -6.48 -7.61
N CYS A 15 -1.56 -6.42 -7.10
CA CYS A 15 -1.18 -6.85 -5.75
C CYS A 15 -0.84 -5.69 -4.80
N ARG A 16 -1.31 -4.48 -5.11
CA ARG A 16 -1.08 -3.30 -4.26
C ARG A 16 -2.30 -2.95 -3.42
N ILE A 17 -2.14 -3.04 -2.11
CA ILE A 17 -3.18 -2.76 -1.11
C ILE A 17 -2.96 -1.37 -0.51
N TYR A 18 -4.04 -0.61 -0.37
CA TYR A 18 -4.07 0.63 0.39
C TYR A 18 -4.58 0.38 1.81
N VAL A 19 -3.82 0.84 2.80
CA VAL A 19 -4.14 0.70 4.22
C VAL A 19 -4.21 2.10 4.83
N GLY A 20 -5.42 2.58 5.11
CA GLY A 20 -5.65 3.90 5.71
C GLY A 20 -6.03 3.82 7.19
N ASN A 21 -6.15 5.00 7.80
CA ASN A 21 -6.55 5.14 9.20
C ASN A 21 -5.64 4.37 10.17
N LEU A 22 -4.34 4.34 9.86
CA LEU A 22 -3.35 3.67 10.70
C LEU A 22 -3.09 4.50 11.97
N PRO A 23 -2.70 3.85 13.07
CA PRO A 23 -2.32 4.56 14.28
C PRO A 23 -1.09 5.44 14.05
N PRO A 24 -0.95 6.57 14.77
CA PRO A 24 0.16 7.51 14.56
C PRO A 24 1.54 6.94 14.90
N ASP A 25 1.60 5.87 15.69
CA ASP A 25 2.84 5.18 16.06
C ASP A 25 3.20 4.02 15.10
N ILE A 26 2.37 3.78 14.08
CA ILE A 26 2.59 2.68 13.11
C ILE A 26 3.95 2.84 12.41
N ARG A 27 4.64 1.72 12.20
CA ARG A 27 5.85 1.66 11.39
C ARG A 27 5.70 0.69 10.25
N THR A 28 6.57 0.82 9.26
CA THR A 28 6.66 -0.10 8.13
C THR A 28 6.77 -1.55 8.59
N LYS A 29 7.54 -1.81 9.67
CA LYS A 29 7.66 -3.15 10.29
C LYS A 29 6.34 -3.69 10.84
N ASP A 30 5.54 -2.86 11.51
CA ASP A 30 4.25 -3.32 12.04
C ASP A 30 3.30 -3.73 10.90
N VAL A 31 3.35 -2.99 9.79
CA VAL A 31 2.61 -3.34 8.57
C VAL A 31 3.15 -4.66 8.01
N GLU A 32 4.47 -4.79 7.87
CA GLU A 32 5.11 -6.04 7.41
C GLU A 32 4.72 -7.24 8.28
N ASP A 33 4.85 -7.15 9.60
CA ASP A 33 4.50 -8.19 10.58
C ASP A 33 3.00 -8.56 10.57
N VAL A 34 2.12 -7.65 10.15
CA VAL A 34 0.69 -7.99 9.98
C VAL A 34 0.45 -8.68 8.64
N PHE A 35 1.14 -8.25 7.59
CA PHE A 35 0.87 -8.66 6.23
C PHE A 35 1.68 -9.86 5.74
N TYR A 36 2.84 -10.16 6.35
CA TYR A 36 3.76 -11.24 5.90
C TYR A 36 3.09 -12.62 5.89
N LYS A 37 2.11 -12.84 6.78
CA LYS A 37 1.37 -14.10 6.87
C LYS A 37 0.44 -14.33 5.66
N TYR A 38 0.11 -13.29 4.91
CA TYR A 38 -0.74 -13.39 3.72
C TYR A 38 0.06 -13.58 2.43
N GLY A 39 1.36 -13.32 2.44
CA GLY A 39 2.23 -13.48 1.28
C GLY A 39 3.55 -12.72 1.44
N ALA A 40 4.48 -12.95 0.51
CA ALA A 40 5.72 -12.20 0.45
C ALA A 40 5.44 -10.75 0.03
N ILE A 41 5.89 -9.81 0.86
CA ILE A 41 5.71 -8.38 0.62
C ILE A 41 6.89 -7.90 -0.22
N ARG A 42 6.60 -7.35 -1.39
CA ARG A 42 7.56 -6.75 -2.31
C ARG A 42 8.02 -5.38 -1.83
N ASP A 43 7.08 -4.53 -1.42
CA ASP A 43 7.36 -3.16 -0.99
C ASP A 43 6.30 -2.61 -0.03
N ILE A 44 6.70 -1.70 0.86
CA ILE A 44 5.79 -1.01 1.78
C ILE A 44 6.11 0.48 1.81
N ASP A 45 5.18 1.31 1.31
CA ASP A 45 5.28 2.76 1.35
C ASP A 45 4.38 3.31 2.47
N LEU A 46 4.97 3.67 3.61
CA LEU A 46 4.26 4.28 4.73
C LEU A 46 4.31 5.81 4.64
N LYS A 47 3.14 6.44 4.50
CA LYS A 47 3.01 7.89 4.37
C LYS A 47 2.32 8.49 5.58
N ASN A 48 3.06 9.34 6.30
CA ASN A 48 2.51 10.14 7.38
C ASN A 48 2.07 11.51 6.84
N ARG A 49 0.76 11.79 6.82
CA ARG A 49 0.23 13.08 6.38
C ARG A 49 0.15 14.04 7.56
N ARG A 50 0.78 15.21 7.47
CA ARG A 50 0.63 16.28 8.48
C ARG A 50 -0.84 16.72 8.51
N GLY A 51 -1.55 16.37 9.59
CA GLY A 51 -2.96 16.72 9.81
C GLY A 51 -3.99 15.63 9.47
N GLY A 52 -3.58 14.37 9.29
CA GLY A 52 -4.50 13.24 9.15
C GLY A 52 -3.89 11.93 9.64
N PRO A 53 -4.69 10.87 9.80
CA PRO A 53 -4.15 9.57 10.18
C PRO A 53 -3.20 9.05 9.08
N PRO A 54 -2.09 8.41 9.45
CA PRO A 54 -1.18 7.82 8.48
C PRO A 54 -1.86 6.77 7.61
N PHE A 55 -1.26 6.56 6.43
CA PHE A 55 -1.65 5.53 5.49
C PHE A 55 -0.43 4.82 4.95
N ALA A 56 -0.60 3.59 4.49
CA ALA A 56 0.44 2.80 3.88
C ALA A 56 -0.05 2.17 2.59
N PHE A 57 0.86 1.94 1.66
CA PHE A 57 0.65 1.08 0.52
C PHE A 57 1.52 -0.16 0.67
N VAL A 58 0.90 -1.33 0.61
CA VAL A 58 1.59 -2.62 0.69
C VAL A 58 1.51 -3.27 -0.68
N GLU A 59 2.62 -3.76 -1.19
CA GLU A 59 2.69 -4.43 -2.47
C GLU A 59 3.23 -5.85 -2.27
N PHE A 60 2.52 -6.86 -2.77
CA PHE A 60 2.93 -8.26 -2.66
C PHE A 60 3.71 -8.73 -3.90
N GLU A 61 4.57 -9.74 -3.74
CA GLU A 61 5.33 -10.36 -4.83
C GLU A 61 4.46 -11.27 -5.72
N ASP A 62 3.45 -11.94 -5.16
CA ASP A 62 2.62 -12.93 -5.86
C ASP A 62 1.20 -12.40 -6.21
N PRO A 63 0.70 -12.63 -7.45
CA PRO A 63 -0.68 -12.40 -7.87
C PRO A 63 -1.70 -13.47 -7.45
#